data_AF-A0AAU1GK34-F1
#
_entry.id   AF-A0AAU1GK34-F1
#
_cell.length_a   1.000
_cell.length_b   1.000
_cell.length_c   1.000
_cell.angle_alpha   90.00
_cell.angle_beta   90.00
_cell.angle_gamma   90.00
#
_symmetry.space_group_name_H-M   'P 1'
#
loop_
_entity.id
_entity.type
_entity.pdbx_description
1 polymer ?
#
loop_
_entity_poly.entity_id
_entity_poly.type
_entity_poly.pdbx_seq_one_letter_code
_entity_poly.pdbx_strand_id
1 'polypeptide(L)'
;MVLSLWQRGYGIFHHPATLSRARAEIVYGGAHGPHGQVFHRFGRPAPQTLLEAIGNPRQQAALERRWEERRARERDVRERQRQEAEREAQRPVCARCGTKFSDERWKATESTTWGSPTDSHPALCERCKRRALVADQLARTLHHRAERHDQQRDQDQDEGVAKPKPGRWLLRRRT
;
A
#
# COMPACT_ATOMS: atom_id res chain seq x y z
N MET A 1 -2.65 54.54 42.80
CA MET A 1 -3.69 55.59 42.90
C MET A 1 -2.95 56.92 42.92
N VAL A 2 -3.15 57.91 42.06
CA VAL A 2 -4.34 58.38 41.34
C VAL A 2 -3.89 59.02 40.02
N LEU A 3 -4.74 58.89 39.00
CA LEU A 3 -4.66 59.55 37.71
C LEU A 3 -4.59 61.08 37.82
N SER A 4 -3.98 61.72 36.83
CA SER A 4 -4.42 63.05 36.41
C SER A 4 -4.31 63.17 34.89
N LEU A 5 -5.48 63.01 34.26
CA LEU A 5 -5.79 63.66 32.99
C LEU A 5 -5.54 65.16 33.12
N TRP A 6 -4.96 65.79 32.11
CA TRP A 6 -5.46 67.09 31.66
C TRP A 6 -5.38 67.20 30.13
N GLN A 7 -6.39 67.88 29.63
CA GLN A 7 -6.84 67.98 28.25
C GLN A 7 -6.07 69.03 27.46
N ARG A 8 -6.14 68.85 26.13
CA ARG A 8 -6.27 69.88 25.07
C ARG A 8 -5.06 70.77 24.78
N GLY A 9 -4.49 70.52 23.59
CA GLY A 9 -3.91 71.54 22.74
C GLY A 9 -4.16 71.18 21.28
N TYR A 10 -5.15 71.82 20.67
CA TYR A 10 -5.46 71.70 19.24
C TYR A 10 -4.28 72.21 18.41
N GLY A 11 -3.90 71.45 17.38
CA GLY A 11 -2.94 71.87 16.37
C GLY A 11 -3.26 71.17 15.07
N ILE A 12 -4.40 71.51 14.46
CA ILE A 12 -4.73 71.15 13.09
C ILE A 12 -3.76 71.91 12.19
N PHE A 13 -2.59 71.31 11.92
CA PHE A 13 -1.75 71.76 10.83
C PHE A 13 -2.40 71.30 9.52
N HIS A 14 -3.19 72.19 8.93
CA HIS A 14 -3.53 72.13 7.53
C HIS A 14 -2.22 72.26 6.73
N HIS A 15 -1.65 71.12 6.34
CA HIS A 15 -0.73 71.08 5.21
C HIS A 15 -1.56 71.25 3.93
N PRO A 16 -1.39 72.31 3.13
CA PRO A 16 -1.83 72.27 1.75
C PRO A 16 -0.84 71.37 1.00
N ALA A 17 -1.05 70.05 1.06
CA ALA A 17 -0.47 69.14 0.08
C ALA A 17 -1.20 69.40 -1.23
N THR A 18 -0.63 70.32 -2.00
CA THR A 18 -0.89 70.50 -3.42
C THR A 18 -0.86 69.12 -4.07
N LEU A 19 -2.04 68.59 -4.39
CA LEU A 19 -2.22 67.49 -5.32
C LEU A 19 -1.73 67.99 -6.68
N SER A 20 -0.41 67.90 -6.91
CA SER A 20 0.15 67.95 -8.24
C SER A 20 -0.43 66.75 -8.97
N ARG A 21 -1.39 67.04 -9.85
CA ARG A 21 -1.98 66.08 -10.77
C ARG A 21 -0.85 65.60 -11.68
N ALA A 22 -0.17 64.54 -11.25
CA ALA A 22 0.93 63.95 -11.99
C ALA A 22 0.39 63.47 -13.34
N ARG A 23 0.86 64.13 -14.39
CA ARG A 23 0.57 63.82 -15.77
C ARG A 23 1.26 62.48 -16.05
N ALA A 24 0.48 61.42 -16.19
CA ALA A 24 0.99 60.15 -16.70
C ALA A 24 1.39 60.40 -18.16
N GLU A 25 2.67 60.62 -18.40
CA GLU A 25 3.20 60.80 -19.73
C GLU A 25 3.30 59.41 -20.38
N ILE A 26 2.34 59.09 -21.26
CA ILE A 26 2.40 57.91 -22.11
C ILE A 26 3.42 58.22 -23.20
N VAL A 27 4.68 57.83 -22.98
CA VAL A 27 5.70 57.85 -24.02
C VAL A 27 5.44 56.66 -24.95
N TYR A 28 4.86 56.93 -26.12
CA TYR A 28 4.73 55.96 -27.20
C TYR A 28 6.11 55.69 -27.84
N GLY A 29 6.83 54.68 -27.34
CA GLY A 29 8.08 54.20 -27.91
C GLY A 29 7.87 53.19 -29.05
N GLY A 30 7.87 53.67 -30.30
CA GLY A 30 7.59 52.90 -31.52
C GLY A 30 8.65 51.90 -32.01
N ALA A 31 9.46 51.28 -31.14
CA ALA A 31 10.51 50.34 -31.59
C ALA A 31 10.58 48.99 -30.87
N HIS A 32 9.94 48.82 -29.70
CA HIS A 32 10.24 47.66 -28.83
C HIS A 32 9.05 46.80 -28.37
N GLY A 33 7.82 47.07 -28.82
CA GLY A 33 6.66 46.21 -28.52
C GLY A 33 6.40 45.99 -27.01
N PRO A 34 5.60 44.98 -26.60
CA PRO A 34 5.33 44.69 -25.18
C PRO A 34 6.57 44.23 -24.39
N HIS A 35 7.70 43.99 -25.06
CA HIS A 35 8.99 43.62 -24.49
C HIS A 35 9.95 44.81 -24.34
N GLY A 36 9.52 46.02 -24.70
CA GLY A 36 10.33 47.22 -24.54
C GLY A 36 10.61 47.56 -23.09
N GLN A 37 11.84 47.99 -22.84
CA GLN A 37 12.20 48.75 -21.65
C GLN A 37 11.35 50.04 -21.77
N VAL A 38 10.43 50.39 -20.88
CA VAL A 38 10.70 50.98 -19.57
C VAL A 38 9.32 51.39 -19.02
N PHE A 39 8.80 50.70 -18.01
CA PHE A 39 7.76 51.23 -17.12
C PHE A 39 8.38 51.43 -15.75
N HIS A 40 8.48 52.69 -15.31
CA HIS A 40 8.99 53.01 -13.97
C HIS A 40 7.84 53.12 -12.97
N ARG A 41 7.61 52.07 -12.17
CA ARG A 41 6.62 52.10 -11.08
C ARG A 41 7.19 52.79 -9.85
N PHE A 42 6.41 53.69 -9.28
CA PHE A 42 6.73 54.33 -8.01
C PHE A 42 6.95 53.27 -6.91
N GLY A 43 8.07 53.37 -6.17
CA GLY A 43 8.43 52.43 -5.10
C GLY A 43 9.25 51.20 -5.54
N ARG A 44 9.74 51.15 -6.77
CA ARG A 44 10.71 50.13 -7.24
C ARG A 44 12.01 50.79 -7.72
N PRO A 45 13.19 50.20 -7.44
CA PRO A 45 14.48 50.83 -7.71
C PRO A 45 14.96 50.71 -9.17
N ALA A 46 14.29 49.89 -10.00
CA ALA A 46 14.70 49.62 -11.38
C ALA A 46 13.52 49.73 -12.34
N PRO A 47 13.74 50.16 -13.59
CA PRO A 47 12.78 50.04 -14.68
C PRO A 47 12.31 48.61 -14.88
N GLN A 48 11.01 48.42 -15.15
CA GLN A 48 10.42 47.10 -15.43
C GLN A 48 9.83 47.04 -16.83
N THR A 49 9.72 45.85 -17.39
CA THR A 49 8.99 45.63 -18.64
C THR A 49 7.49 45.82 -18.43
N LEU A 50 6.72 46.04 -19.51
CA LEU A 50 5.25 46.14 -19.44
C LEU A 50 4.62 44.90 -18.78
N LEU A 51 5.12 43.72 -19.12
CA LEU A 51 4.63 42.45 -18.61
C LEU A 51 4.91 42.26 -17.12
N GLU A 52 6.05 42.74 -16.62
CA GLU A 52 6.34 42.74 -15.18
C GLU A 52 5.51 43.80 -14.44
N ALA A 53 5.30 44.96 -15.06
CA ALA A 53 4.56 46.07 -14.47
C ALA A 53 3.06 45.77 -14.32
N ILE A 54 2.46 45.11 -15.33
CA ILE A 54 1.04 44.68 -15.34
C ILE A 54 0.87 43.27 -14.75
N GLY A 55 1.94 42.48 -14.73
CA GLY A 55 1.93 41.10 -14.26
C GLY A 55 1.42 40.93 -12.83
N ASN A 56 0.83 39.77 -12.57
CA ASN A 56 0.35 39.39 -11.25
C ASN A 56 1.25 38.29 -10.67
N PRO A 57 2.34 38.64 -9.95
CA PRO A 57 3.28 37.66 -9.41
C PRO A 57 2.61 36.72 -8.39
N ARG A 58 1.58 37.19 -7.68
CA ARG A 58 0.80 36.31 -6.77
C ARG A 58 0.03 35.24 -7.54
N GLN A 59 -0.52 35.59 -8.69
CA GLN A 59 -1.20 34.63 -9.58
C GLN A 59 -0.21 33.66 -10.21
N GLN A 60 0.94 34.14 -10.68
CA GLN A 60 2.00 33.28 -11.23
C GLN A 60 2.46 32.25 -10.17
N ALA A 61 2.81 32.70 -8.97
CA ALA A 61 3.17 31.80 -7.86
C ALA A 61 2.02 30.86 -7.45
N ALA A 62 0.76 31.24 -7.64
CA ALA A 62 -0.37 30.34 -7.42
C ALA A 62 -0.52 29.29 -8.52
N LEU A 63 -0.23 29.63 -9.78
CA LEU A 63 -0.25 28.68 -10.90
C LEU A 63 0.91 27.71 -10.82
N GLU A 64 2.11 28.18 -10.48
CA GLU A 64 3.30 27.35 -10.27
C GLU A 64 3.05 26.29 -9.19
N ARG A 65 2.53 26.69 -8.03
CA ARG A 65 2.13 25.74 -6.97
C ARG A 65 1.12 24.70 -7.46
N ARG A 66 0.11 25.11 -8.23
CA ARG A 66 -0.87 24.16 -8.80
C ARG A 66 -0.23 23.18 -9.78
N TRP A 67 0.74 23.62 -10.58
CA TRP A 67 1.47 22.75 -11.49
C TRP A 67 2.38 21.79 -10.72
N GLU A 68 3.10 22.27 -9.71
CA GLU A 68 3.91 21.42 -8.83
C GLU A 68 3.05 20.34 -8.16
N GLU A 69 1.91 20.71 -7.58
CA GLU A 69 0.95 19.76 -6.99
C GLU A 69 0.45 18.72 -8.00
N ARG A 70 0.17 19.15 -9.24
CA ARG A 70 -0.25 18.21 -10.30
C ARG A 70 0.86 17.23 -10.64
N ARG A 71 2.10 17.72 -10.79
CA ARG A 71 3.26 16.89 -11.08
C ARG A 71 3.58 15.95 -9.92
N ALA A 72 3.38 16.37 -8.68
CA ALA A 72 3.49 15.50 -7.51
C ALA A 72 2.45 14.37 -7.56
N ARG A 73 1.17 14.68 -7.78
CA ARG A 73 0.11 13.68 -7.92
C ARG A 73 0.38 12.68 -9.06
N GLU A 74 0.85 13.17 -10.21
CA GLU A 74 1.22 12.31 -11.34
C GLU A 74 2.36 11.34 -10.99
N ARG A 75 3.35 11.79 -10.21
CA ARG A 75 4.42 10.92 -9.71
C ARG A 75 3.88 9.87 -8.75
N ASP A 76 3.05 10.27 -7.79
CA ASP A 76 2.45 9.35 -6.81
C ASP A 76 1.60 8.28 -7.49
N VAL A 77 0.80 8.66 -8.49
CA VAL A 77 -0.01 7.71 -9.29
C VAL A 77 0.90 6.74 -10.04
N ARG A 78 1.96 7.24 -10.68
CA ARG A 78 2.91 6.38 -11.40
C ARG A 78 3.66 5.43 -10.48
N GLU A 79 4.04 5.90 -9.29
CA GLU A 79 4.69 5.08 -8.28
C GLU A 79 3.77 3.97 -7.77
N ARG A 80 2.51 4.29 -7.45
CA ARG A 80 1.49 3.28 -7.08
C ARG A 80 1.30 2.24 -8.18
N GLN A 81 1.19 2.67 -9.43
CA GLN A 81 1.09 1.74 -10.57
C GLN A 81 2.31 0.83 -10.70
N ARG A 82 3.52 1.36 -10.47
CA ARG A 82 4.75 0.55 -10.47
C ARG A 82 4.75 -0.46 -9.33
N GLN A 83 4.37 -0.03 -8.13
CA GLN A 83 4.27 -0.92 -6.96
C GLN A 83 3.23 -2.02 -7.18
N GLU A 84 2.06 -1.69 -7.75
CA GLU A 84 1.03 -2.68 -8.09
C GLU A 84 1.50 -3.67 -9.15
N ALA A 85 2.19 -3.18 -10.20
CA ALA A 85 2.74 -4.04 -11.25
C ALA A 85 3.87 -4.93 -10.74
N GLU A 86 4.76 -4.40 -9.91
CA GLU A 86 5.84 -5.16 -9.28
C GLU A 86 5.27 -6.23 -8.34
N ARG A 87 4.29 -5.85 -7.51
CA ARG A 87 3.55 -6.79 -6.69
C ARG A 87 3.01 -7.90 -7.58
N GLU A 88 2.21 -7.58 -8.60
CA GLU A 88 1.59 -8.56 -9.50
C GLU A 88 2.60 -9.46 -10.22
N ALA A 89 3.79 -8.95 -10.53
CA ALA A 89 4.88 -9.74 -11.09
C ALA A 89 5.45 -10.75 -10.07
N GLN A 90 5.46 -10.40 -8.78
CA GLN A 90 5.86 -11.29 -7.67
C GLN A 90 4.72 -12.25 -7.24
N ARG A 91 3.55 -12.19 -7.88
CA ARG A 91 2.41 -13.03 -7.49
C ARG A 91 2.76 -14.52 -7.58
N PRO A 92 2.65 -15.28 -6.47
CA PRO A 92 2.95 -16.71 -6.47
C PRO A 92 1.94 -17.51 -7.30
N VAL A 93 2.41 -18.63 -7.83
CA VAL A 93 1.62 -19.58 -8.62
C VAL A 93 1.45 -20.90 -7.87
N CYS A 94 0.34 -21.58 -8.12
CA CYS A 94 0.09 -22.90 -7.55
C CYS A 94 1.04 -23.95 -8.10
N ALA A 95 1.79 -24.61 -7.23
CA ALA A 95 2.73 -25.68 -7.61
C ALA A 95 2.06 -26.88 -8.29
N ARG A 96 0.74 -27.08 -8.09
CA ARG A 96 0.00 -28.23 -8.64
C ARG A 96 -0.74 -27.93 -9.94
N CYS A 97 -1.32 -26.75 -10.11
CA CYS A 97 -2.14 -26.40 -11.29
C CYS A 97 -1.64 -25.19 -12.06
N GLY A 98 -0.54 -24.55 -11.63
CA GLY A 98 0.08 -23.40 -12.31
C GLY A 98 -0.73 -22.11 -12.26
N THR A 99 -1.93 -22.13 -11.69
CA THR A 99 -2.78 -20.93 -11.59
C THR A 99 -2.19 -19.93 -10.60
N LYS A 100 -2.13 -18.66 -11.00
CA LYS A 100 -1.85 -17.53 -10.11
C LYS A 100 -2.78 -17.55 -8.89
N PHE A 101 -2.27 -17.18 -7.73
CA PHE A 101 -3.07 -17.07 -6.51
C PHE A 101 -4.09 -15.94 -6.60
N SER A 102 -5.21 -16.04 -5.87
CA SER A 102 -6.11 -14.89 -5.71
C SER A 102 -5.51 -13.87 -4.74
N ASP A 103 -6.03 -12.65 -4.73
CA ASP A 103 -5.55 -11.59 -3.84
C ASP A 103 -5.70 -11.95 -2.36
N GLU A 104 -6.82 -12.58 -2.01
CA GLU A 104 -7.10 -13.03 -0.65
C GLU A 104 -6.10 -14.11 -0.23
N ARG A 105 -5.84 -15.07 -1.12
CA ARG A 105 -4.90 -16.16 -0.87
C ARG A 105 -3.48 -15.63 -0.71
N TRP A 106 -3.08 -14.72 -1.58
CA TRP A 106 -1.75 -14.14 -1.56
C TRP A 106 -1.53 -13.27 -0.31
N LYS A 107 -2.51 -12.46 0.09
CA LYS A 107 -2.48 -11.74 1.38
C LYS A 107 -2.34 -12.70 2.56
N ALA A 108 -3.06 -13.82 2.55
CA ALA A 108 -2.99 -14.83 3.60
C ALA A 108 -1.61 -15.52 3.67
N THR A 109 -0.91 -15.67 2.55
CA THR A 109 0.48 -16.16 2.53
C THR A 109 1.50 -15.10 2.98
N GLU A 110 1.25 -13.81 2.74
CA GLU A 110 2.10 -12.71 3.22
C GLU A 110 1.97 -12.49 4.74
N SER A 111 0.78 -12.70 5.31
CA SER A 111 0.52 -12.56 6.74
C SER A 111 1.09 -13.74 7.55
N THR A 112 2.42 -13.76 7.70
CA THR A 112 3.12 -14.65 8.64
C THR A 112 3.28 -13.91 9.96
N THR A 113 2.38 -14.14 10.92
CA THR A 113 2.32 -13.31 12.13
C THR A 113 3.52 -13.54 13.06
N TRP A 114 4.10 -14.74 13.15
CA TRP A 114 5.22 -15.04 14.07
C TRP A 114 6.05 -16.26 13.62
N GLY A 115 6.53 -16.27 12.37
CA GLY A 115 7.41 -17.33 11.84
C GLY A 115 6.75 -18.69 11.55
N SER A 116 5.51 -18.92 12.00
CA SER A 116 4.71 -20.09 11.61
C SER A 116 3.80 -19.74 10.44
N PRO A 117 3.86 -20.48 9.32
CA PRO A 117 2.86 -20.36 8.27
C PRO A 117 1.48 -20.66 8.87
N THR A 118 0.58 -19.66 8.87
CA THR A 118 -0.84 -19.86 9.25
C THR A 118 -1.50 -20.93 8.38
N ASP A 119 -0.95 -21.13 7.18
CA ASP A 119 -1.43 -22.07 6.20
C ASP A 119 -0.51 -23.28 6.07
N SER A 120 -1.09 -24.48 6.19
CA SER A 120 -0.40 -25.76 6.05
C SER A 120 0.10 -26.04 4.63
N HIS A 121 -0.44 -25.36 3.61
CA HIS A 121 -0.10 -25.60 2.20
C HIS A 121 0.13 -24.30 1.42
N PRO A 122 1.18 -23.53 1.75
CA PRO A 122 1.41 -22.20 1.18
C PRO A 122 1.64 -22.21 -0.33
N ALA A 123 2.13 -23.32 -0.91
CA ALA A 123 2.38 -23.46 -2.34
C ALA A 123 1.15 -23.87 -3.17
N LEU A 124 0.00 -24.12 -2.55
CA LEU A 124 -1.21 -24.59 -3.23
C LEU A 124 -2.32 -23.55 -3.25
N CYS A 125 -3.08 -23.50 -4.35
CA CYS A 125 -4.35 -22.78 -4.38
C CYS A 125 -5.41 -23.51 -3.52
N GLU A 126 -6.46 -22.80 -3.09
CA GLU A 126 -7.49 -23.35 -2.19
C GLU A 126 -8.17 -24.64 -2.70
N ARG A 127 -8.35 -24.78 -4.01
CA ARG A 127 -8.90 -26.02 -4.59
C ARG A 127 -7.91 -27.18 -4.47
N CYS A 128 -6.64 -26.94 -4.78
CA CYS A 128 -5.58 -27.94 -4.68
C CYS A 128 -5.27 -28.30 -3.23
N LYS A 129 -5.33 -27.32 -2.30
CA LYS A 129 -5.23 -27.53 -0.86
C LYS A 129 -6.34 -28.44 -0.36
N ARG A 130 -7.60 -28.17 -0.67
CA ARG A 130 -8.72 -29.06 -0.29
C ARG A 130 -8.52 -30.49 -0.76
N ARG A 131 -8.06 -30.67 -2.01
CA ARG A 131 -7.75 -32.01 -2.54
C ARG A 131 -6.58 -32.69 -1.81
N ALA A 132 -5.54 -31.94 -1.45
CA ALA A 132 -4.42 -32.47 -0.68
C ALA A 132 -4.87 -32.93 0.71
N LEU A 133 -5.66 -32.11 1.42
CA LEU A 133 -6.20 -32.46 2.73
C LEU A 133 -7.07 -33.73 2.70
N VAL A 134 -7.91 -33.87 1.69
CA VAL A 134 -8.73 -35.09 1.51
C VAL A 134 -7.84 -36.30 1.21
N ALA A 135 -6.81 -36.15 0.37
CA ALA A 135 -5.87 -37.23 0.07
C ALA A 135 -5.08 -37.66 1.32
N ASP A 136 -4.61 -36.72 2.14
CA ASP A 136 -3.92 -36.99 3.40
C ASP A 136 -4.84 -37.71 4.39
N GLN A 137 -6.09 -37.28 4.49
CA GLN A 137 -7.07 -37.92 5.37
C GLN A 137 -7.36 -39.35 4.92
N LEU A 138 -7.55 -39.58 3.62
CA LEU A 138 -7.72 -40.92 3.06
C LEU A 138 -6.49 -41.79 3.32
N ALA A 139 -5.28 -41.28 3.08
CA ALA A 139 -4.04 -42.00 3.33
C ALA A 139 -3.92 -42.43 4.80
N ARG A 140 -4.24 -41.55 5.75
CA ARG A 140 -4.27 -41.88 7.19
C ARG A 140 -5.29 -42.98 7.51
N THR A 141 -6.49 -42.91 6.93
CA THR A 141 -7.51 -43.95 7.17
C THR A 141 -7.11 -45.32 6.60
N LEU A 142 -6.49 -45.33 5.41
CA LEU A 142 -5.99 -46.56 4.80
C LEU A 142 -4.82 -47.14 5.60
N HIS A 143 -3.92 -46.28 6.09
CA HIS A 143 -2.80 -46.69 6.95
C HIS A 143 -3.30 -47.35 8.24
N HIS A 144 -4.21 -46.70 8.97
CA HIS A 144 -4.80 -47.29 10.17
C HIS A 144 -5.57 -48.60 9.91
N ARG A 145 -6.23 -48.71 8.75
CA ARG A 145 -6.90 -49.96 8.38
C ARG A 145 -5.90 -51.08 8.11
N ALA A 146 -4.78 -50.77 7.44
CA ALA A 146 -3.71 -51.73 7.20
C ALA A 146 -3.06 -52.18 8.52
N GLU A 147 -2.73 -51.25 9.42
CA GLU A 147 -2.19 -51.56 10.75
C GLU A 147 -3.10 -52.49 11.54
N ARG A 148 -4.42 -52.24 11.54
CA ARG A 148 -5.37 -53.14 12.22
C ARG A 148 -5.43 -54.53 11.59
N HIS A 149 -5.34 -54.61 10.27
CA HIS A 149 -5.33 -55.90 9.58
C HIS A 149 -4.05 -56.69 9.88
N ASP A 150 -2.91 -56.02 10.01
CA ASP A 150 -1.64 -56.65 10.37
C ASP A 150 -1.67 -57.11 11.84
N GLN A 151 -2.16 -56.29 12.77
CA GLN A 151 -2.35 -56.70 14.17
C GLN A 151 -3.29 -57.90 14.32
N GLN A 152 -4.37 -57.95 13.52
CA GLN A 152 -5.29 -59.08 13.55
C GLN A 152 -4.62 -60.36 13.01
N ARG A 153 -3.83 -60.26 11.95
CA ARG A 153 -3.02 -61.39 11.44
C ARG A 153 -2.01 -61.90 12.46
N ASP A 154 -1.40 -61.02 13.24
CA ASP A 154 -0.46 -61.43 14.29
C ASP A 154 -1.18 -62.11 15.45
N GLN A 155 -2.36 -61.62 15.85
CA GLN A 155 -3.21 -62.26 16.87
C GLN A 155 -3.70 -63.65 16.43
N ASP A 156 -4.19 -63.78 15.21
CA ASP A 156 -4.66 -65.07 14.66
C ASP A 156 -3.51 -66.10 14.58
N GLN A 157 -2.28 -65.64 14.30
CA GLN A 157 -1.10 -66.50 14.30
C GLN A 157 -0.67 -66.91 15.71
N ASP A 158 -0.76 -66.02 16.71
CA ASP A 158 -0.46 -66.35 18.12
C ASP A 158 -1.52 -67.28 18.73
N GLU A 159 -2.81 -67.08 18.42
CA GLU A 159 -3.89 -68.01 18.80
C GLU A 159 -3.80 -69.36 18.06
N GLY A 160 -3.40 -69.36 16.79
CA GLY A 160 -3.13 -70.58 16.01
C GLY A 160 -1.94 -71.39 16.53
N VAL A 161 -1.05 -70.76 17.30
CA VAL A 161 0.08 -71.36 18.02
C VAL A 161 -0.28 -71.58 19.51
N ALA A 162 -1.57 -71.70 19.85
CA ALA A 162 -1.97 -72.23 21.15
C ALA A 162 -1.39 -73.66 21.33
N LYS A 163 -0.49 -73.79 22.31
CA LYS A 163 0.25 -75.03 22.68
C LYS A 163 -0.61 -76.30 22.51
N PRO A 164 -0.11 -77.36 21.84
CA PRO A 164 -0.85 -78.60 21.71
C PRO A 164 -1.16 -79.13 23.11
N LYS A 165 -2.46 -79.23 23.43
CA LYS A 165 -2.93 -79.84 24.69
C LYS A 165 -2.41 -81.29 24.72
N PRO A 166 -1.80 -81.76 25.82
CA PRO A 166 -1.32 -83.14 25.89
C PRO A 166 -2.50 -84.09 25.71
N GLY A 167 -2.40 -84.94 24.67
CA GLY A 167 -3.44 -85.88 24.27
C GLY A 167 -3.84 -86.83 25.40
N ARG A 168 -5.14 -87.04 25.55
CA ARG A 168 -5.77 -87.97 26.50
C ARG A 168 -5.92 -89.34 25.83
N TRP A 169 -4.89 -90.19 25.92
CA TRP A 169 -4.82 -91.53 25.30
C TRP A 169 -5.44 -92.66 26.15
N LEU A 170 -6.51 -92.38 26.90
CA LEU A 170 -7.08 -93.37 27.80
C LEU A 170 -8.10 -94.28 27.10
N LEU A 171 -7.75 -95.57 27.08
CA LEU A 171 -8.61 -96.78 27.08
C LEU A 171 -9.18 -97.27 25.75
N ARG A 172 -8.45 -98.19 25.10
CA ARG A 172 -9.04 -99.22 24.24
C ARG A 172 -8.67 -100.61 24.80
N ARG A 173 -9.63 -101.22 25.50
CA ARG A 173 -9.54 -102.59 26.02
C ARG A 173 -9.34 -103.56 24.84
N ARG A 174 -8.39 -104.48 24.97
CA ARG A 174 -8.35 -105.70 24.16
C ARG A 174 -8.58 -106.86 25.11
N THR A 175 -9.55 -107.67 24.70
CA THR A 175 -10.08 -108.92 25.28
C THR A 175 -9.02 -109.90 25.71
#